data_AF-A0A661ZGX0-F1
#
_entry.id   AF-A0A661ZGX0-F1
#
_cell.length_a   1.000
_cell.length_b   1.000
_cell.length_c   1.000
_cell.angle_alpha   90.00
_cell.angle_beta   90.00
_cell.angle_gamma   90.00
#
_symmetry.space_group_name_H-M   'P 1'
#
loop_
_entity.id
_entity.type
_entity.pdbx_description
1 polymer ?
#
loop_
_entity_poly.entity_id
_entity_poly.type
_entity_poly.pdbx_seq_one_letter_code
_entity_poly.pdbx_strand_id
1 'polypeptide(L)'
;LSISAALVEKMGGEIWVDSEPARGSTFYFTIPYKPENILVDIPETGFDENLNLNLNLKGITILIAEDEHSNYILLKEMLRNSGAKLLHVVNGLDAINQCKENHDINLVLMDMKMPKMDGFNATKAIKKIRPDIFVIAQTAYAMLDDERKALEAGCDDFITKPIVKENLLLKIDKLLNPQK
;
A
#
# COMPACT_ATOMS: atom_id res chain seq x y z
N LEU A 1 -26.99 15.37 1.96
CA LEU A 1 -26.43 16.10 0.81
C LEU A 1 -26.09 17.56 1.10
N SER A 2 -26.78 18.24 2.03
CA SER A 2 -26.65 19.69 2.25
C SER A 2 -25.22 20.18 2.56
N ILE A 3 -24.45 19.42 3.34
CA ILE A 3 -23.04 19.75 3.64
C ILE A 3 -22.17 19.57 2.39
N SER A 4 -22.31 18.46 1.68
CA SER A 4 -21.57 18.17 0.45
C SER A 4 -21.85 19.18 -0.65
N ALA A 5 -23.13 19.57 -0.83
CA ALA A 5 -23.52 20.59 -1.81
C ALA A 5 -22.93 21.95 -1.47
N ALA A 6 -23.03 22.38 -0.21
CA ALA A 6 -22.43 23.64 0.22
C ALA A 6 -20.91 23.68 0.02
N LEU A 7 -20.21 22.54 0.23
CA LEU A 7 -18.77 22.44 -0.01
C LEU A 7 -18.43 22.53 -1.50
N VAL A 8 -19.14 21.78 -2.35
CA VAL A 8 -18.92 21.76 -3.80
C VAL A 8 -19.21 23.14 -4.40
N GLU A 9 -20.31 23.78 -4.03
CA GLU A 9 -20.67 25.14 -4.46
C GLU A 9 -19.63 26.16 -4.00
N LYS A 10 -19.16 26.06 -2.75
CA LYS A 10 -18.09 26.93 -2.23
C LYS A 10 -16.76 26.73 -2.95
N MET A 11 -16.49 25.53 -3.44
CA MET A 11 -15.35 25.22 -4.30
C MET A 11 -15.56 25.63 -5.76
N GLY A 12 -16.71 26.25 -6.11
CA GLY A 12 -17.03 26.70 -7.47
C GLY A 12 -17.44 25.56 -8.41
N GLY A 13 -17.86 24.43 -7.85
CA GLY A 13 -18.29 23.24 -8.56
C GLY A 13 -19.81 23.04 -8.56
N GLU A 14 -20.27 21.96 -9.19
CA GLU A 14 -21.67 21.54 -9.24
C GLU A 14 -21.85 20.12 -8.72
N ILE A 15 -23.00 19.78 -8.13
CA ILE A 15 -23.33 18.42 -7.65
C ILE A 15 -24.73 18.01 -8.13
N TRP A 16 -24.90 16.76 -8.58
CA TRP A 16 -26.19 16.23 -9.01
C TRP A 16 -26.30 14.72 -8.74
N VAL A 17 -27.47 14.15 -8.99
CA VAL A 17 -27.74 12.72 -8.77
C VAL A 17 -28.58 12.16 -9.91
N ASP A 18 -28.19 10.99 -10.40
CA ASP A 18 -29.04 10.13 -11.22
C ASP A 18 -29.59 9.02 -10.33
N SER A 19 -30.92 8.89 -10.24
CA SER A 19 -31.52 7.83 -9.43
C SER A 19 -32.79 7.27 -10.05
N GLU A 20 -32.90 5.95 -10.02
CA GLU A 20 -34.09 5.20 -10.39
C GLU A 20 -34.57 4.36 -9.18
N PRO A 21 -35.87 4.44 -8.82
CA PRO A 21 -36.44 3.62 -7.75
C PRO A 21 -36.13 2.14 -7.95
N ALA A 22 -35.69 1.48 -6.87
CA ALA A 22 -35.29 0.07 -6.85
C ALA A 22 -34.06 -0.30 -7.73
N ARG A 23 -33.33 0.67 -8.30
CA ARG A 23 -32.07 0.44 -9.05
C ARG A 23 -30.86 1.17 -8.46
N GLY A 24 -31.08 2.11 -7.55
CA GLY A 24 -30.02 2.82 -6.81
C GLY A 24 -29.89 4.29 -7.22
N SER A 25 -28.80 4.91 -6.76
CA SER A 25 -28.48 6.31 -7.02
C SER A 25 -26.99 6.46 -7.28
N THR A 26 -26.62 7.27 -8.27
CA THR A 26 -25.24 7.69 -8.54
C THR A 26 -25.16 9.20 -8.35
N PHE A 27 -24.27 9.63 -7.46
CA PHE A 27 -24.04 11.05 -7.19
C PHE A 27 -22.78 11.50 -7.92
N TYR A 28 -22.85 12.68 -8.53
CA TYR A 28 -21.76 13.26 -9.30
C TYR A 28 -21.48 14.66 -8.80
N PHE A 29 -20.23 15.08 -8.92
CA PHE A 29 -19.88 16.48 -8.73
C PHE A 29 -18.71 16.90 -9.63
N THR A 30 -18.60 18.19 -9.89
CA THR A 30 -17.47 18.84 -10.55
C THR A 30 -16.82 19.82 -9.60
N ILE A 31 -15.53 20.09 -9.79
CA ILE A 31 -14.82 21.22 -9.17
C ILE A 31 -13.84 21.81 -10.18
N PRO A 32 -13.64 23.14 -10.23
CA PRO A 32 -12.61 23.75 -11.06
C PRO A 32 -11.22 23.32 -10.59
N TYR A 33 -10.50 22.60 -11.44
CA TYR A 33 -9.12 22.19 -11.17
C TYR A 33 -8.16 23.15 -11.89
N LYS A 34 -7.39 23.91 -11.11
CA LYS A 34 -6.24 24.67 -11.62
C LYS A 34 -4.99 23.99 -11.07
N PRO A 35 -4.29 23.17 -11.86
CA PRO A 35 -2.99 22.66 -11.46
C PRO A 35 -2.05 23.84 -11.33
N GLU A 36 -1.70 24.20 -10.11
CA GLU A 36 -0.56 25.06 -9.85
C GLU A 36 0.67 24.16 -9.99
N ASN A 37 1.62 24.51 -10.87
CA ASN A 37 2.94 23.90 -10.85
C ASN A 37 3.64 24.42 -9.60
N ILE A 38 3.31 23.83 -8.46
CA ILE A 38 4.01 24.11 -7.22
C ILE A 38 5.38 23.47 -7.36
N LEU A 39 6.38 24.27 -7.67
CA LEU A 39 7.74 23.97 -7.25
C LEU A 39 7.72 24.17 -5.74
N VAL A 40 7.48 23.10 -4.98
CA VAL A 40 7.48 23.15 -3.53
C VAL A 40 8.94 23.26 -3.12
N ASP A 41 9.35 24.41 -2.58
CA ASP A 41 10.61 24.50 -1.84
C ASP A 41 10.40 23.73 -0.51
N ILE A 42 10.56 22.41 -0.57
CA ILE A 42 10.62 21.58 0.64
C ILE A 42 11.95 21.93 1.34
N PRO A 43 11.96 22.32 2.63
CA PRO A 43 13.19 22.48 3.38
C PRO A 43 14.06 21.23 3.25
N GLU A 44 15.36 21.41 3.03
CA GLU A 44 16.41 20.39 2.85
C GLU A 44 16.51 19.40 4.04
N THR A 45 15.50 18.56 4.23
CA THR A 45 15.62 17.27 4.89
C THR A 45 15.38 16.18 3.86
N GLY A 46 16.32 16.05 2.93
CA GLY A 46 16.59 14.81 2.19
C GLY A 46 15.44 14.18 1.40
N PHE A 47 14.46 14.95 0.92
CA PHE A 47 13.48 14.47 -0.05
C PHE A 47 13.83 15.02 -1.42
N ASP A 48 14.54 14.20 -2.19
CA ASP A 48 14.82 14.46 -3.59
C ASP A 48 13.49 14.36 -4.37
N GLU A 49 12.84 15.50 -4.65
CA GLU A 49 11.63 15.56 -5.51
C GLU A 49 11.90 15.06 -6.95
N ASN A 50 13.17 14.85 -7.32
CA ASN A 50 13.60 14.26 -8.57
C ASN A 50 13.78 12.74 -8.53
N LEU A 51 13.44 12.06 -7.42
CA LEU A 51 13.47 10.61 -7.36
C LEU A 51 12.28 10.03 -8.14
N ASN A 52 12.34 10.12 -9.48
CA ASN A 52 11.79 9.11 -10.35
C ASN A 52 12.50 7.80 -9.99
N LEU A 53 12.09 7.17 -8.88
CA LEU A 53 12.48 5.84 -8.43
C LEU A 53 11.95 4.85 -9.47
N ASN A 54 12.63 4.79 -10.60
CA ASN A 54 12.56 3.68 -11.54
C ASN A 54 13.27 2.50 -10.87
N LEU A 55 12.63 1.97 -9.84
CA LEU A 55 13.04 0.74 -9.16
C LEU A 55 13.00 -0.38 -10.19
N ASN A 56 14.17 -0.91 -10.52
CA ASN A 56 14.27 -2.08 -11.38
C ASN A 56 14.25 -3.34 -10.52
N LEU A 57 13.04 -3.87 -10.31
CA LEU A 57 12.78 -5.08 -9.54
C LEU A 57 12.64 -6.31 -10.44
N LYS A 58 13.29 -6.30 -11.62
CA LYS A 58 13.31 -7.49 -12.50
C LYS A 58 13.93 -8.68 -11.77
N GLY A 59 13.23 -9.81 -11.82
CA GLY A 59 13.63 -11.04 -11.13
C GLY A 59 13.22 -11.10 -9.66
N ILE A 60 12.64 -10.03 -9.11
CA ILE A 60 12.07 -10.02 -7.77
C ILE A 60 10.61 -10.47 -7.82
N THR A 61 10.23 -11.37 -6.90
CA THR A 61 8.83 -11.72 -6.68
C THR A 61 8.35 -11.14 -5.35
N ILE A 62 7.27 -10.36 -5.43
CA ILE A 62 6.61 -9.73 -4.28
C ILE A 62 5.26 -10.41 -4.06
N LEU A 63 5.04 -10.93 -2.85
CA LEU A 63 3.75 -11.43 -2.41
C LEU A 63 2.99 -10.30 -1.71
N ILE A 64 1.79 -9.98 -2.20
CA ILE A 64 0.88 -9.02 -1.57
C ILE A 64 -0.18 -9.82 -0.83
N ALA A 65 -0.23 -9.69 0.50
CA ALA A 65 -1.26 -10.27 1.35
C ALA A 65 -2.21 -9.15 1.80
N GLU A 66 -3.37 -9.05 1.13
CA GLU A 66 -4.35 -7.98 1.28
C GLU A 66 -5.74 -8.55 0.93
N ASP A 67 -6.69 -8.46 1.85
CA ASP A 67 -8.03 -9.02 1.69
C ASP A 67 -8.98 -8.13 0.90
N GLU A 68 -8.75 -6.81 0.91
CA GLU A 68 -9.55 -5.86 0.15
C GLU A 68 -9.01 -5.70 -1.28
N HIS A 69 -9.82 -6.02 -2.28
CA HIS A 69 -9.38 -6.06 -3.67
C HIS A 69 -8.94 -4.69 -4.19
N SER A 70 -9.59 -3.60 -3.75
CA SER A 70 -9.26 -2.24 -4.19
C SER A 70 -7.86 -1.82 -3.69
N ASN A 71 -7.51 -2.16 -2.45
CA ASN A 71 -6.15 -1.98 -1.91
C ASN A 71 -5.10 -2.78 -2.69
N TYR A 72 -5.41 -4.03 -3.06
CA TYR A 72 -4.51 -4.82 -3.91
C TYR A 72 -4.29 -4.16 -5.28
N ILE A 73 -5.35 -3.66 -5.92
CA ILE A 73 -5.24 -2.96 -7.20
C ILE A 73 -4.39 -1.68 -7.04
N LEU A 74 -4.57 -0.93 -5.96
CA LEU A 74 -3.74 0.24 -5.65
C LEU A 74 -2.25 -0.12 -5.58
N LEU A 75 -1.89 -1.14 -4.80
CA LEU A 75 -0.50 -1.62 -4.67
C LEU A 75 0.07 -2.12 -6.00
N LYS A 76 -0.75 -2.85 -6.77
CA LYS A 76 -0.39 -3.34 -8.10
C LYS A 76 -0.07 -2.18 -9.04
N GLU A 77 -0.89 -1.13 -9.06
CA GLU A 77 -0.65 0.06 -9.88
C GLU A 77 0.58 0.85 -9.42
N MET A 78 0.83 0.95 -8.12
CA MET A 78 2.04 1.55 -7.57
C MET A 78 3.32 0.82 -8.04
N LEU A 79 3.27 -0.51 -8.12
CA LEU A 79 4.41 -1.35 -8.50
C LEU A 79 4.48 -1.72 -9.99
N ARG A 80 3.50 -1.30 -10.80
CA ARG A 80 3.33 -1.71 -12.20
C ARG A 80 4.60 -1.51 -13.06
N ASN A 81 5.29 -0.39 -12.86
CA ASN A 81 6.46 -0.03 -13.65
C ASN A 81 7.78 -0.58 -13.09
N SER A 82 7.75 -1.31 -11.97
CA SER A 82 8.96 -1.82 -11.31
C SER A 82 9.56 -3.05 -12.00
N GLY A 83 8.77 -3.79 -12.79
CA GLY A 83 9.19 -5.06 -13.38
C GLY A 83 9.20 -6.26 -12.41
N ALA A 84 8.73 -6.07 -11.16
CA ALA A 84 8.53 -7.16 -10.20
C ALA A 84 7.41 -8.11 -10.64
N LYS A 85 7.55 -9.39 -10.31
CA LYS A 85 6.45 -10.36 -10.38
C LYS A 85 5.59 -10.21 -9.12
N LEU A 86 4.31 -9.89 -9.29
CA LEU A 86 3.38 -9.72 -8.16
C LEU A 86 2.50 -10.96 -7.99
N LEU A 87 2.44 -11.48 -6.78
CA LEU A 87 1.51 -12.51 -6.34
C LEU A 87 0.50 -11.90 -5.37
N HIS A 88 -0.71 -12.45 -5.29
CA HIS A 88 -1.77 -11.95 -4.42
C HIS A 88 -2.40 -13.08 -3.61
N VAL A 89 -2.59 -12.83 -2.32
CA VAL A 89 -3.36 -13.67 -1.40
C VAL A 89 -4.24 -12.79 -0.52
N VAL A 90 -5.36 -13.33 -0.06
CA VAL A 90 -6.41 -12.57 0.64
C VAL A 90 -6.49 -12.86 2.15
N ASN A 91 -5.54 -13.65 2.69
CA ASN A 91 -5.44 -13.90 4.13
C ASN A 91 -4.05 -14.41 4.52
N GLY A 92 -3.76 -14.37 5.82
CA GLY A 92 -2.46 -14.77 6.37
C GLY A 92 -2.10 -16.25 6.19
N LEU A 93 -3.09 -17.15 6.15
CA LEU A 93 -2.82 -18.59 5.99
C LEU A 93 -2.33 -18.90 4.57
N ASP A 94 -2.98 -18.31 3.57
CA ASP A 94 -2.56 -18.43 2.18
C ASP A 94 -1.17 -17.80 1.98
N ALA A 95 -0.86 -16.70 2.67
CA ALA A 95 0.47 -16.10 2.67
C ALA A 95 1.54 -17.06 3.20
N ILE A 96 1.28 -17.77 4.30
CA ILE A 96 2.18 -18.79 4.84
C ILE A 96 2.41 -19.91 3.83
N ASN A 97 1.32 -20.47 3.26
CA ASN A 97 1.42 -21.57 2.30
C ASN A 97 2.22 -21.15 1.06
N GLN A 98 1.96 -19.94 0.55
CA GLN A 98 2.64 -19.40 -0.60
C GLN A 98 4.14 -19.19 -0.35
N CYS A 99 4.53 -18.68 0.82
CA CYS A 99 5.94 -18.53 1.21
C CYS A 99 6.64 -19.88 1.46
N LYS A 100 5.89 -20.90 1.87
CA LYS A 100 6.39 -22.26 2.09
C LYS A 100 6.65 -23.00 0.77
N GLU A 101 5.76 -22.83 -0.21
CA GLU A 101 5.81 -23.57 -1.48
C GLU A 101 6.65 -22.85 -2.54
N ASN A 102 6.74 -21.52 -2.48
CA ASN A 102 7.43 -20.72 -3.50
C ASN A 102 8.69 -20.05 -2.93
N HIS A 103 9.84 -20.58 -3.32
CA HIS A 103 11.15 -20.07 -2.91
C HIS A 103 11.58 -18.79 -3.62
N ASP A 104 10.93 -18.42 -4.73
CA ASP A 104 11.26 -17.23 -5.52
C ASP A 104 10.76 -15.93 -4.87
N ILE A 105 9.91 -16.02 -3.83
CA ILE A 105 9.40 -14.85 -3.12
C ILE A 105 10.52 -14.23 -2.30
N ASN A 106 10.78 -12.94 -2.56
CA ASN A 106 11.82 -12.18 -1.88
C ASN A 106 11.24 -11.22 -0.84
N LEU A 107 10.02 -10.74 -1.07
CA LEU A 107 9.37 -9.72 -0.26
C LEU A 107 7.88 -10.02 -0.10
N VAL A 108 7.36 -9.79 1.10
CA VAL A 108 5.93 -9.83 1.42
C VAL A 108 5.46 -8.44 1.85
N LEU A 109 4.45 -7.91 1.18
CA LEU A 109 3.67 -6.77 1.65
C LEU A 109 2.47 -7.32 2.42
N MET A 110 2.51 -7.26 3.76
CA MET A 110 1.57 -7.97 4.63
C MET A 110 0.60 -6.99 5.29
N ASP A 111 -0.70 -7.05 4.97
CA ASP A 111 -1.71 -6.36 5.77
C ASP A 111 -1.78 -6.96 7.18
N MET A 112 -1.66 -6.12 8.21
CA MET A 112 -1.78 -6.54 9.59
C MET A 112 -3.22 -6.92 9.97
N LYS A 113 -4.23 -6.42 9.26
CA LYS A 113 -5.63 -6.70 9.53
C LYS A 113 -6.27 -7.44 8.37
N MET A 114 -6.30 -8.77 8.47
CA MET A 114 -6.96 -9.66 7.50
C MET A 114 -7.92 -10.63 8.21
N PRO A 115 -8.94 -11.17 7.51
CA PRO A 115 -9.80 -12.23 8.02
C PRO A 115 -9.04 -13.55 8.20
N LYS A 116 -9.60 -14.42 9.05
CA LYS A 116 -9.08 -15.77 9.43
C LYS A 116 -7.77 -15.76 10.21
N MET A 117 -6.73 -15.11 9.70
CA MET A 117 -5.42 -14.97 10.34
C MET A 117 -4.86 -13.58 10.05
N ASP A 118 -4.51 -12.87 11.12
CA ASP A 118 -3.89 -11.55 11.05
C ASP A 118 -2.43 -11.60 10.55
N GLY A 119 -1.95 -10.45 10.08
CA GLY A 119 -0.60 -10.33 9.52
C GLY A 119 0.52 -10.52 10.54
N PHE A 120 0.29 -10.27 11.83
CA PHE A 120 1.31 -10.46 12.87
C PHE A 120 1.60 -11.95 13.06
N ASN A 121 0.56 -12.77 13.21
CA ASN A 121 0.66 -14.21 13.34
C ASN A 121 1.18 -14.85 12.05
N ALA A 122 0.72 -14.38 10.89
CA ALA A 122 1.23 -14.82 9.60
C ALA A 122 2.74 -14.55 9.46
N THR A 123 3.19 -13.34 9.81
CA THR A 123 4.61 -12.96 9.74
C THR A 123 5.47 -13.85 10.64
N LYS A 124 5.05 -14.07 11.89
CA LYS A 124 5.76 -14.98 12.82
C LYS A 124 5.90 -16.39 12.26
N ALA A 125 4.88 -16.90 11.59
CA ALA A 125 4.92 -18.22 10.96
C ALA A 125 5.82 -18.24 9.72
N ILE A 126 5.74 -17.21 8.86
CA ILE A 126 6.60 -17.06 7.68
C ILE A 126 8.06 -17.01 8.10
N LYS A 127 8.43 -16.16 9.06
CA LYS A 127 9.82 -16.00 9.52
C LYS A 127 10.42 -17.26 10.15
N LYS A 128 9.60 -18.18 10.68
CA LYS A 128 10.07 -19.50 11.15
C LYS A 128 10.45 -20.44 10.01
N ILE A 129 9.79 -20.33 8.86
CA ILE A 129 9.99 -21.22 7.70
C ILE A 129 11.00 -20.60 6.71
N ARG A 130 10.94 -19.27 6.56
CA ARG A 130 11.68 -18.45 5.62
C ARG A 130 12.21 -17.20 6.33
N PRO A 131 13.23 -17.33 7.18
CA PRO A 131 13.81 -16.19 7.90
C PRO A 131 14.47 -15.16 6.96
N ASP A 132 14.80 -15.58 5.73
CA ASP A 132 15.43 -14.78 4.67
C ASP A 132 14.48 -13.83 3.94
N ILE A 133 13.18 -14.11 3.95
CA ILE A 133 12.19 -13.28 3.25
C ILE A 133 12.02 -11.95 3.98
N PHE A 134 12.02 -10.85 3.24
CA PHE A 134 11.64 -9.55 3.77
C PHE A 134 10.12 -9.43 3.92
N VAL A 135 9.66 -8.81 5.01
CA VAL A 135 8.25 -8.54 5.29
C VAL A 135 8.08 -7.07 5.65
N ILE A 136 7.30 -6.36 4.84
CA ILE A 136 6.85 -4.99 5.13
C ILE A 136 5.41 -5.05 5.62
N ALA A 137 5.19 -4.63 6.86
CA ALA A 137 3.87 -4.54 7.45
C ALA A 137 3.06 -3.39 6.83
N GLN A 138 1.80 -3.60 6.46
CA GLN A 138 0.86 -2.53 6.14
C GLN A 138 -0.05 -2.33 7.36
N THR A 139 0.04 -1.18 8.01
CA THR A 139 -0.68 -0.91 9.27
C THR A 139 -1.70 0.22 9.09
N ALA A 140 -2.87 0.12 9.73
CA ALA A 140 -3.88 1.19 9.69
C ALA A 140 -3.55 2.36 10.62
N TYR A 141 -2.65 2.16 11.59
CA TYR A 141 -2.30 3.16 12.59
C TYR A 141 -0.79 3.37 12.64
N ALA A 142 -0.38 4.64 12.76
CA ALA A 142 0.99 5.07 13.01
C ALA A 142 1.30 5.11 14.53
N MET A 143 0.64 4.28 15.33
CA MET A 143 0.86 4.25 16.77
C MET A 143 2.13 3.45 17.07
N LEU A 144 2.96 3.95 17.98
CA LEU A 144 4.21 3.30 18.44
C LEU A 144 4.00 1.83 18.84
N ASP A 145 2.82 1.48 19.36
CA ASP A 145 2.52 0.11 19.77
C ASP A 145 2.35 -0.86 18.58
N ASP A 146 1.87 -0.39 17.44
CA ASP A 146 1.71 -1.22 16.25
C ASP A 146 3.04 -1.43 15.52
N GLU A 147 3.92 -0.42 15.51
CA GLU A 147 5.30 -0.56 15.05
C GLU A 147 6.05 -1.59 15.90
N ARG A 148 5.92 -1.50 17.23
CA ARG A 148 6.51 -2.47 18.17
C ARG A 148 6.00 -3.89 17.90
N LYS A 149 4.68 -4.07 17.74
CA LYS A 149 4.10 -5.39 17.41
C LYS A 149 4.61 -5.93 16.07
N ALA A 150 4.79 -5.07 15.07
CA ALA A 150 5.29 -5.47 13.76
C ALA A 150 6.74 -5.96 13.85
N LEU A 151 7.59 -5.23 14.57
CA LEU A 151 8.97 -5.63 14.85
C LEU A 151 9.03 -6.93 15.67
N GLU A 152 8.21 -7.07 16.71
CA GLU A 152 8.10 -8.30 17.52
C GLU A 152 7.57 -9.50 16.73
N ALA A 153 6.79 -9.26 15.68
CA ALA A 153 6.37 -10.30 14.75
C ALA A 153 7.47 -10.72 13.78
N GLY A 154 8.54 -9.93 13.66
CA GLY A 154 9.67 -10.15 12.78
C GLY A 154 9.58 -9.42 11.45
N CYS A 155 8.74 -8.37 11.33
CA CYS A 155 8.74 -7.51 10.15
C CYS A 155 10.06 -6.75 10.04
N ASP A 156 10.54 -6.54 8.80
CA ASP A 156 11.78 -5.82 8.51
C ASP A 156 11.53 -4.32 8.34
N ASP A 157 10.31 -3.95 7.93
CA ASP A 157 9.85 -2.56 7.89
C ASP A 157 8.31 -2.53 8.01
N PHE A 158 7.75 -1.32 8.05
CA PHE A 158 6.30 -1.08 8.07
C PHE A 158 5.94 0.16 7.24
N ILE A 159 4.71 0.20 6.75
CA ILE A 159 4.11 1.34 6.06
C ILE A 159 2.69 1.56 6.59
N THR A 160 2.36 2.81 6.86
CA THR A 160 1.04 3.19 7.36
C THR A 160 0.08 3.42 6.19
N LYS A 161 -1.18 3.03 6.37
CA LYS A 161 -2.28 3.35 5.45
C LYS A 161 -2.76 4.78 5.77
N PRO A 162 -3.07 5.62 4.75
CA PRO A 162 -3.04 5.33 3.31
C PRO A 162 -1.61 5.24 2.76
N ILE A 163 -1.39 4.25 1.90
CA ILE A 163 -0.05 3.97 1.36
C ILE A 163 0.32 5.05 0.34
N VAL A 164 1.46 5.68 0.57
CA VAL A 164 2.08 6.64 -0.35
C VAL A 164 3.10 5.90 -1.20
N LYS A 165 3.01 6.02 -2.53
CA LYS A 165 3.80 5.25 -3.50
C LYS A 165 5.30 5.43 -3.28
N GLU A 166 5.73 6.66 -3.10
CA GLU A 166 7.14 7.04 -2.96
C GLU A 166 7.75 6.38 -1.71
N ASN A 167 7.02 6.41 -0.60
CA ASN A 167 7.43 5.76 0.65
C ASN A 167 7.49 4.24 0.51
N LEU A 168 6.52 3.63 -0.16
CA LEU A 168 6.54 2.19 -0.44
C LEU A 168 7.78 1.81 -1.26
N LEU A 169 8.04 2.53 -2.34
CA LEU A 169 9.17 2.29 -3.23
C LEU A 169 10.52 2.46 -2.48
N LEU A 170 10.67 3.52 -1.69
CA LEU A 170 11.85 3.74 -0.86
C LEU A 170 12.12 2.59 0.11
N LYS A 171 11.09 2.11 0.81
CA LYS A 171 11.21 0.97 1.76
C LYS A 171 11.59 -0.32 1.05
N ILE A 172 11.02 -0.57 -0.11
CA ILE A 172 11.35 -1.75 -0.93
C ILE A 172 12.81 -1.67 -1.41
N ASP A 173 13.25 -0.51 -1.92
CA ASP A 173 14.63 -0.34 -2.39
C ASP A 173 15.63 -0.52 -1.26
N LYS A 174 15.36 0.06 -0.10
CA LYS A 174 16.22 -0.06 1.10
C LYS A 174 16.44 -1.52 1.51
N LEU A 175 15.41 -2.36 1.44
CA LEU A 175 15.51 -3.78 1.84
C LEU A 175 16.18 -4.63 0.76
N LEU A 176 15.83 -4.42 -0.51
CA LEU A 176 16.30 -5.27 -1.61
C LEU A 176 17.66 -4.85 -2.19
N ASN A 177 18.04 -3.57 -2.05
CA ASN A 177 19.30 -3.00 -2.54
C ASN A 177 20.07 -2.24 -1.45
N PRO A 178 20.51 -2.89 -0.36
CA PRO A 178 21.13 -2.22 0.79
C PRO A 178 22.52 -1.61 0.54
N GLN A 179 23.08 -1.71 -0.67
CA GLN A 179 24.44 -1.25 -1.02
C GLN A 179 24.48 -0.05 -1.97
N LYS A 180 23.38 0.70 -2.08
CA LYS A 180 23.33 1.93 -2.88
C LYS A 180 23.49 3.17 -2.02
#